data_AF-A0A929IYZ0-F1
#
_entry.id   AF-A0A929IYZ0-F1
#
_cell.length_a   1.000
_cell.length_b   1.000
_cell.length_c   1.000
_cell.angle_alpha   90.00
_cell.angle_beta   90.00
_cell.angle_gamma   90.00
#
_symmetry.space_group_name_H-M   'P 1'
#
loop_
_entity.id
_entity.type
_entity.pdbx_description
1 polymer ?
#
loop_
_entity_poly.entity_id
_entity_poly.type
_entity_poly.pdbx_seq_one_letter_code
_entity_poly.pdbx_strand_id
1 'polypeptide(L)'
;MIKTQFYRDSGTKLFLDNNAIIDSWNVCNSSNNRCSRETNIYLEGGRWYPIKIEFFLHTSDYTYYHVLWRKPGDSSLEVIPATNFRTEKVK
;
A
#
# COMPACT_ATOMS: atom_id res chain seq x y z
N MET A 1 2.75 7.62 -8.37
CA MET A 1 1.74 6.54 -8.23
C MET A 1 2.11 5.68 -7.04
N ILE A 2 1.14 5.24 -6.26
CA ILE A 2 1.33 4.29 -5.15
C ILE A 2 0.53 3.02 -5.44
N LYS A 3 1.07 1.88 -5.03
CA LYS A 3 0.49 0.56 -5.25
C LYS A 3 0.61 -0.31 -4.01
N THR A 4 -0.48 -0.93 -3.61
CA THR A 4 -0.46 -2.02 -2.64
C THR A 4 -0.44 -3.34 -3.39
N GLN A 5 0.33 -4.30 -2.88
CA GLN A 5 0.43 -5.64 -3.44
C GLN A 5 0.38 -6.64 -2.31
N PHE A 6 -0.52 -7.61 -2.41
CA PHE A 6 -0.86 -8.48 -1.31
C PHE A 6 -1.27 -9.86 -1.81
N TYR A 7 -1.20 -10.85 -0.91
CA TYR A 7 -1.65 -12.20 -1.21
C TYR A 7 -3.12 -12.22 -1.61
N ARG A 8 -3.52 -13.18 -2.45
CA ARG A 8 -4.94 -13.42 -2.70
C ARG A 8 -5.69 -13.69 -1.38
N ASP A 9 -7.01 -13.68 -1.43
CA ASP A 9 -7.88 -13.86 -0.27
C ASP A 9 -7.70 -12.80 0.85
N SER A 10 -6.90 -11.77 0.59
CA SER A 10 -6.71 -10.61 1.45
C SER A 10 -7.44 -9.39 0.90
N GLY A 11 -7.64 -8.40 1.76
CA GLY A 11 -8.12 -7.07 1.39
C GLY A 11 -7.28 -5.97 2.05
N THR A 12 -7.46 -4.73 1.60
CA THR A 12 -6.64 -3.61 2.06
C THR A 12 -7.35 -2.26 2.00
N LYS A 13 -6.99 -1.39 2.94
CA LYS A 13 -7.17 0.05 2.84
C LYS A 13 -5.84 0.76 3.03
N LEU A 14 -5.59 1.78 2.22
CA LEU A 14 -4.46 2.69 2.36
C LEU A 14 -4.98 4.10 2.56
N PHE A 15 -4.51 4.73 3.63
CA PHE A 15 -4.83 6.10 3.97
C PHE A 15 -3.58 6.97 3.87
N LEU A 16 -3.77 8.18 3.35
CA LEU A 16 -2.77 9.23 3.30
C LEU A 16 -3.42 10.53 3.79
N ASP A 17 -2.79 11.24 4.73
CA ASP A 17 -3.38 12.41 5.39
C ASP A 17 -4.79 12.12 5.94
N ASN A 18 -4.98 10.93 6.52
CA ASN A 18 -6.26 10.41 7.04
C ASN A 18 -7.37 10.20 5.99
N ASN A 19 -7.11 10.40 4.70
CA ASN A 19 -8.06 10.12 3.63
C ASN A 19 -7.77 8.74 3.01
N ALA A 20 -8.82 7.94 2.79
CA ALA A 20 -8.69 6.68 2.07
C ALA A 20 -8.36 6.95 0.59
N ILE A 21 -7.16 6.56 0.16
CA ILE A 21 -6.74 6.68 -1.25
C ILE A 21 -6.85 5.35 -2.00
N ILE A 22 -6.89 4.24 -1.26
CA ILE A 22 -7.29 2.91 -1.75
C ILE A 22 -8.25 2.33 -0.70
N ASP A 23 -9.45 1.94 -1.14
CA ASP A 23 -10.39 1.18 -0.31
C ASP A 23 -10.83 -0.07 -1.10
N SER A 24 -10.24 -1.22 -0.77
CA SER A 24 -10.63 -2.52 -1.32
C SER A 24 -10.75 -3.50 -0.16
N TRP A 25 -11.72 -3.24 0.72
CA TRP A 25 -12.01 -4.08 1.88
C TRP A 25 -12.88 -5.29 1.51
N ASN A 26 -12.38 -6.08 0.59
CA ASN A 26 -13.03 -7.29 0.09
C ASN A 26 -11.97 -8.32 -0.25
N VAL A 27 -12.35 -9.60 -0.17
CA VAL A 27 -11.51 -10.72 -0.59
C VAL A 27 -11.13 -10.52 -2.06
N CYS A 28 -9.83 -10.44 -2.33
CA CYS A 28 -9.34 -10.42 -3.70
C CYS A 28 -9.08 -11.83 -4.21
N ASN A 29 -9.71 -12.21 -5.32
CA ASN A 29 -9.50 -13.49 -5.98
C ASN A 29 -8.53 -13.30 -7.17
N SER A 30 -7.41 -14.02 -7.17
CA SER A 30 -6.42 -14.00 -8.23
C SER A 30 -5.78 -15.37 -8.41
N SER A 31 -5.65 -15.83 -9.66
CA SER A 31 -5.15 -17.16 -10.01
C SER A 31 -3.65 -17.35 -9.76
N ASN A 32 -2.88 -16.27 -9.66
CA ASN A 32 -1.43 -16.30 -9.43
C ASN A 32 -1.05 -15.96 -7.97
N ASN A 33 -2.00 -16.04 -7.04
CA ASN A 33 -1.81 -15.71 -5.62
C ASN A 33 -1.36 -14.25 -5.36
N ARG A 34 -1.56 -13.35 -6.33
CA ARG A 34 -1.16 -11.95 -6.22
C ARG A 34 -2.27 -10.99 -6.61
N CYS A 35 -2.55 -10.07 -5.70
CA CYS A 35 -3.48 -8.98 -5.87
C CYS A 35 -2.76 -7.65 -5.77
N SER A 36 -3.33 -6.61 -6.40
CA SER A 36 -2.84 -5.26 -6.23
C SER A 36 -3.92 -4.20 -6.43
N ARG A 37 -3.73 -3.05 -5.80
CA ARG A 37 -4.50 -1.82 -6.01
C ARG A 37 -3.53 -0.66 -6.17
N GLU A 38 -3.86 0.29 -7.03
CA GLU A 38 -3.00 1.43 -7.29
C GLU A 38 -3.82 2.70 -7.51
N THR A 39 -3.18 3.83 -7.22
CA THR A 39 -3.76 5.15 -7.43
C THR A 39 -2.67 6.18 -7.70
N ASN A 40 -3.03 7.24 -8.42
CA ASN A 40 -2.16 8.39 -8.62
C ASN A 40 -2.36 9.38 -7.47
N ILE A 41 -1.25 9.84 -6.90
CA ILE A 41 -1.22 10.84 -5.84
C ILE A 41 -0.14 11.86 -6.19
N TYR A 42 -0.36 13.10 -5.76
CA TYR A 42 0.65 14.14 -5.77
C TYR A 42 1.24 14.26 -4.36
N LEU A 43 2.56 14.30 -4.26
CA LEU A 43 3.30 14.49 -3.01
C LEU A 43 4.38 15.54 -3.24
N GLU A 44 4.51 16.46 -2.30
CA GLU A 44 5.60 17.43 -2.25
C GLU A 44 6.88 16.77 -1.71
N GLY A 45 7.98 16.90 -2.45
CA GLY A 45 9.29 16.39 -2.02
C GLY A 45 9.75 17.03 -0.71
N GLY A 46 10.24 16.20 0.24
CA GLY A 46 10.70 16.66 1.55
C GLY A 46 9.61 16.80 2.62
N ARG A 47 8.33 16.74 2.24
CA ARG A 47 7.22 16.76 3.20
C ARG A 47 6.87 15.34 3.66
N TRP A 48 6.62 15.20 4.96
CA TRP A 48 6.12 13.95 5.55
C TRP A 48 4.60 13.95 5.59
N TYR A 49 4.01 12.81 5.26
CA TYR A 49 2.57 12.59 5.22
C TYR A 49 2.22 11.42 6.15
N PRO A 50 1.25 11.55 7.07
CA PRO A 50 0.70 10.43 7.79
C PRO A 50 0.19 9.36 6.83
N ILE A 51 0.64 8.13 7.05
CA ILE A 51 0.23 6.94 6.29
C ILE A 51 -0.32 5.91 7.26
N LYS A 52 -1.46 5.32 6.91
CA LYS A 52 -2.04 4.19 7.64
C LYS A 52 -2.42 3.10 6.65
N ILE A 53 -2.15 1.86 7.01
CA ILE A 53 -2.51 0.69 6.22
C ILE A 53 -3.33 -0.22 7.11
N GLU A 54 -4.47 -0.65 6.59
CA GLU A 54 -5.25 -1.73 7.15
C GLU A 54 -5.23 -2.87 6.14
N PHE A 55 -5.05 -4.09 6.61
CA PHE A 55 -5.12 -5.29 5.78
C PHE A 55 -5.70 -6.43 6.59
N PHE A 56 -6.32 -7.39 5.89
CA PHE A 56 -6.78 -8.63 6.49
C PHE A 56 -6.41 -9.80 5.58
N LEU A 57 -6.37 -10.99 6.16
CA LEU A 57 -6.26 -12.26 5.46
C LEU A 57 -7.44 -13.14 5.84
N HIS A 58 -8.17 -13.68 4.86
CA HIS A 58 -9.41 -14.39 5.12
C HIS A 58 -9.22 -15.88 5.46
N THR A 59 -8.40 -16.63 4.72
CA THR A 59 -8.46 -18.12 4.72
C THR A 59 -7.13 -18.87 4.74
N SER A 60 -5.97 -18.21 4.76
CA SER A 60 -4.66 -18.91 4.70
C SER A 60 -3.77 -18.62 5.90
N ASP A 61 -2.74 -19.45 6.06
CA ASP A 61 -1.60 -19.29 6.97
C ASP A 61 -0.45 -18.49 6.33
N TYR A 62 -0.41 -18.44 5.00
CA TYR A 62 0.54 -17.65 4.22
C TYR A 62 -0.03 -16.28 3.83
N THR A 63 0.76 -15.23 4.00
CA THR A 63 0.46 -13.88 3.51
C THR A 63 1.72 -13.10 3.20
N TYR A 64 1.57 -12.06 2.38
CA TYR A 64 2.58 -11.02 2.19
C TYR A 64 1.88 -9.69 1.92
N TYR A 65 2.58 -8.60 2.18
CA TYR A 65 2.10 -7.26 1.89
C TYR A 65 3.26 -6.33 1.53
N HIS A 66 3.16 -5.67 0.38
CA HIS A 66 4.11 -4.66 -0.09
C HIS A 66 3.39 -3.36 -0.44
N VAL A 67 4.04 -2.25 -0.13
CA VAL A 67 3.70 -0.95 -0.69
C VAL A 67 4.80 -0.55 -1.66
N LEU A 68 4.40 -0.24 -2.88
CA LEU A 68 5.27 0.16 -3.96
C LEU A 68 4.91 1.57 -4.41
N TRP A 69 5.88 2.26 -4.99
CA TRP A 69 5.66 3.52 -5.65
C TRP A 69 6.32 3.54 -7.03
N ARG A 70 5.89 4.49 -7.84
CA ARG A 70 6.60 4.95 -9.03
C ARG A 70 6.63 6.47 -8.97
N LYS A 71 7.83 7.04 -8.88
CA LYS A 71 8.03 8.49 -8.81
C LYS A 71 7.79 9.11 -10.19
N PRO A 72 7.48 10.41 -10.28
CA PRO A 72 7.39 11.10 -11.57
C PRO A 72 8.71 10.94 -12.35
N GLY A 73 8.61 10.54 -13.63
CA GLY A 73 9.76 10.30 -14.49
C GLY A 73 10.30 8.86 -14.46
N ASP A 74 9.96 8.05 -13.45
CA ASP A 74 10.38 6.65 -13.40
C ASP A 74 9.53 5.76 -14.31
N SER A 75 10.16 4.76 -14.93
CA SER A 75 9.48 3.76 -15.76
C SER A 75 8.99 2.56 -14.95
N SER A 76 9.58 2.27 -13.79
CA SER A 76 9.33 1.06 -13.00
C SER A 76 8.71 1.34 -11.63
N LEU A 77 8.07 0.30 -11.07
CA LEU A 77 7.62 0.26 -9.68
C LEU A 77 8.75 -0.30 -8.80
N GLU A 78 8.93 0.29 -7.62
CA GLU A 78 9.83 -0.23 -6.58
C GLU A 78 9.12 -0.28 -5.23
N VAL A 79 9.54 -1.19 -4.35
CA VAL A 79 9.08 -1.20 -2.95
C VAL A 79 9.54 0.10 -2.29
N ILE A 80 8.64 0.78 -1.57
CA ILE A 80 9.00 2.01 -0.87
C ILE A 80 10.05 1.66 0.19
N PRO A 81 11.26 2.27 0.15
CA PRO A 81 12.30 1.95 1.11
C PRO A 81 11.87 2.23 2.55
N ALA A 82 12.33 1.40 3.49
CA ALA A 82 12.05 1.60 4.92
C ALA A 82 12.48 2.99 5.43
N THR A 83 13.52 3.56 4.84
CA THR A 83 14.01 4.92 5.14
C THR A 83 13.03 6.04 4.78
N ASN A 84 12.01 5.76 3.96
CA ASN A 84 10.92 6.66 3.64
C ASN A 84 9.71 6.49 4.57
N PHE A 85 9.82 5.66 5.60
CA PHE A 85 8.86 5.54 6.67
C PHE A 85 9.46 5.96 8.00
N ARG A 86 8.62 6.49 8.87
CA ARG A 86 8.95 6.74 10.28
C ARG A 86 7.72 6.48 11.11
N THR A 87 7.92 5.92 12.31
CA THR A 87 6.86 5.89 13.31
C THR A 87 6.76 7.27 13.94
N GLU A 88 5.54 7.76 14.13
CA GLU A 88 5.36 8.82 15.12
C GLU A 88 5.48 8.19 16.51
N LYS A 89 6.23 8.85 17.40
CA LYS A 89 6.16 8.52 18.82
C LYS A 89 4.74 8.90 19.26
N VAL A 90 3.90 7.91 19.51
CA VAL A 90 2.65 8.14 20.24
C VAL A 90 3.07 8.74 21.59
N LYS A 91 2.71 10.01 21.80
CA LYS A 91 2.91 10.69 23.09
C LYS A 91 1.93 10.17 24.12
#